data_AF-A0A191V9R4-F1
#
_entry.id   AF-A0A191V9R4-F1
#
_cell.length_a   1.000
_cell.length_b   1.000
_cell.length_c   1.000
_cell.angle_alpha   90.00
_cell.angle_beta   90.00
_cell.angle_gamma   90.00
#
_symmetry.space_group_name_H-M   'P 1'
#
loop_
_entity.id
_entity.type
_entity.pdbx_description
1 polymer ?
#
loop_
_entity_poly.entity_id
_entity_poly.type
_entity_poly.pdbx_seq_one_letter_code
_entity_poly.pdbx_strand_id
1 'polypeptide(L)'
;MHKRRAADLAQHRVEELRDSYGPPTQHRWTPRQSDTYETAVRAWRDLDRDARTAMAEYVKEGGGSRDTTEENVRRAVQDEQPGA
;
A
#
# COMPACT_ATOMS: atom_id res chain seq x y z
N MET A 1 4.74 -7.97 1.60
CA MET A 1 4.74 -6.49 1.74
C MET A 1 4.81 -5.69 0.42
N HIS A 2 5.33 -6.25 -0.69
CA HIS A 2 5.53 -5.47 -1.94
C HIS A 2 4.25 -4.88 -2.56
N LYS A 3 3.11 -5.58 -2.46
CA LYS A 3 1.82 -5.15 -3.03
C LYS A 3 1.29 -3.86 -2.37
N ARG A 4 1.38 -3.77 -1.04
CA ARG A 4 0.98 -2.56 -0.30
C ARG A 4 1.83 -1.36 -0.68
N ARG A 5 3.16 -1.54 -0.71
CA ARG A 5 4.10 -0.49 -1.12
C ARG A 5 3.85 0.00 -2.55
N ALA A 6 3.49 -0.89 -3.48
CA ALA A 6 3.12 -0.52 -4.84
C ALA A 6 1.84 0.33 -4.88
N ALA A 7 0.82 -0.02 -4.08
CA ALA A 7 -0.38 0.78 -3.94
C ALA A 7 -0.07 2.16 -3.33
N ASP A 8 0.78 2.24 -2.30
CA ASP A 8 1.16 3.51 -1.67
C ASP A 8 1.92 4.43 -2.66
N LEU A 9 2.82 3.88 -3.47
CA LEU A 9 3.52 4.64 -4.53
C LEU A 9 2.56 5.14 -5.62
N ALA A 10 1.61 4.31 -6.04
CA ALA A 10 0.60 4.70 -7.02
C ALA A 10 -0.33 5.78 -6.46
N GLN A 11 -0.68 5.72 -5.18
CA GLN A 11 -1.45 6.76 -4.50
C GLN A 11 -0.69 8.10 -4.52
N HIS A 12 0.58 8.09 -4.12
CA HIS A 12 1.42 9.30 -4.13
C HIS A 12 1.44 9.94 -5.53
N ARG A 13 1.52 9.11 -6.58
CA ARG A 13 1.53 9.61 -7.95
C ARG A 13 0.21 10.28 -8.36
N VAL A 14 -0.93 9.75 -7.92
CA VAL A 14 -2.25 10.38 -8.11
C VAL A 14 -2.32 11.73 -7.40
N GLU A 15 -1.79 11.82 -6.19
CA GLU A 15 -1.76 13.06 -5.41
C GLU A 15 -0.85 14.11 -6.05
N GLU A 16 0.32 13.73 -6.54
CA GLU A 16 1.21 14.62 -7.31
C GLU A 16 0.55 15.13 -8.60
N LEU A 17 -0.17 14.26 -9.33
CA LEU A 17 -0.91 14.68 -10.53
C LEU A 17 -2.00 15.69 -10.18
N ARG A 18 -2.72 15.46 -9.08
CA ARG A 18 -3.75 16.39 -8.58
C ARG A 18 -3.15 17.74 -8.19
N ASP A 19 -2.00 17.74 -7.52
CA ASP A 19 -1.30 18.96 -7.13
C ASP A 19 -0.79 19.72 -8.36
N SER A 20 -0.18 19.02 -9.31
CA SER A 20 0.36 19.59 -10.54
C SER A 20 -0.70 20.17 -11.48
N TYR A 21 -1.87 19.52 -11.59
CA TYR A 21 -2.97 20.03 -12.42
C TYR A 21 -3.78 21.13 -11.74
N GLY A 22 -3.51 21.38 -10.46
CA GLY A 22 -4.23 22.35 -9.65
C GLY A 22 -5.60 21.84 -9.20
N PRO A 23 -6.18 22.47 -8.17
CA PRO A 23 -7.45 22.03 -7.62
C PRO A 23 -8.53 22.08 -8.71
N PRO A 24 -9.30 20.99 -8.90
CA PRO A 24 -10.30 20.88 -9.96
C PRO A 24 -11.43 21.92 -9.83
N THR A 25 -11.53 22.59 -8.67
CA THR A 25 -12.45 23.69 -8.40
C THR A 25 -11.98 25.04 -8.97
N GLN A 26 -10.69 25.21 -9.28
CA GLN A 26 -10.12 26.46 -9.80
C GLN A 26 -9.71 26.39 -11.27
N HIS A 27 -9.45 25.20 -11.81
CA HIS A 27 -9.11 25.01 -13.22
C HIS A 27 -9.87 23.80 -13.78
N ARG A 28 -10.60 24.02 -14.88
CA ARG A 28 -11.16 22.91 -15.66
C ARG A 28 -9.99 22.19 -16.33
N TRP A 29 -9.65 21.00 -15.83
CA TRP A 29 -8.61 20.18 -16.42
C TRP A 29 -8.89 19.93 -17.90
N THR A 30 -7.83 19.91 -18.70
CA THR A 30 -7.94 19.52 -20.11
C THR A 30 -8.34 18.04 -20.22
N PRO A 31 -8.98 17.62 -21.31
CA PRO A 31 -9.37 16.21 -21.49
C PRO A 31 -8.20 15.22 -21.31
N ARG A 32 -7.01 15.61 -21.76
CA ARG A 32 -5.78 14.81 -21.60
C ARG A 32 -5.32 14.69 -20.15
N GLN A 33 -5.45 15.75 -19.36
CA GLN A 33 -5.11 15.72 -17.92
C GLN A 33 -6.11 14.88 -17.14
N SER A 34 -7.41 15.01 -17.44
CA SER A 34 -8.44 14.17 -16.84
C SER A 34 -8.21 12.70 -17.16
N ASP A 35 -7.95 12.35 -18.43
CA ASP A 35 -7.67 10.98 -18.85
C ASP A 35 -6.41 10.38 -18.18
N THR A 36 -5.34 11.18 -18.08
CA THR A 36 -4.11 10.79 -17.38
C THR A 36 -4.36 10.55 -15.89
N TYR A 37 -5.12 11.44 -15.24
CA TYR A 37 -5.48 11.30 -13.83
C TYR A 37 -6.38 10.09 -13.59
N GLU A 38 -7.43 9.90 -14.40
CA GLU A 38 -8.33 8.75 -14.30
C GLU A 38 -7.60 7.42 -14.50
N THR A 39 -6.63 7.37 -15.41
CA THR A 39 -5.78 6.20 -15.65
C THR A 39 -4.93 5.90 -14.41
N ALA A 40 -4.30 6.92 -13.82
CA ALA A 40 -3.51 6.75 -12.61
C ALA A 40 -4.37 6.29 -11.42
N VAL A 41 -5.58 6.85 -11.26
CA VAL A 41 -6.53 6.44 -10.21
C VAL A 41 -6.98 5.00 -10.40
N ARG A 42 -7.25 4.57 -11.63
CA ARG A 42 -7.59 3.16 -11.92
C ARG A 42 -6.46 2.22 -11.56
N ALA A 43 -5.22 2.53 -11.99
CA ALA A 43 -4.05 1.72 -11.67
C ALA A 43 -3.82 1.60 -10.15
N TRP A 44 -3.98 2.70 -9.41
CA TRP A 44 -3.90 2.68 -7.96
C TRP A 44 -4.97 1.78 -7.32
N ARG A 45 -6.23 1.89 -7.78
CA ARG A 45 -7.34 1.06 -7.25
C ARG A 45 -7.12 -0.43 -7.48
N ASP A 46 -6.59 -0.80 -8.64
CA ASP A 46 -6.30 -2.21 -8.94
C ASP A 46 -5.20 -2.76 -8.02
N LEU A 47 -4.15 -1.97 -7.76
CA LEU A 47 -3.09 -2.32 -6.81
C LEU A 47 -3.57 -2.38 -5.35
N ASP A 48 -4.43 -1.45 -4.92
CA ASP A 48 -5.03 -1.50 -3.57
C ASP A 48 -5.93 -2.72 -3.40
N ARG A 49 -6.71 -3.07 -4.43
CA ARG A 49 -7.53 -4.28 -4.42
C ARG A 49 -6.67 -5.55 -4.33
N ASP A 50 -5.60 -5.65 -5.12
CA ASP A 50 -4.68 -6.78 -5.07
C ASP A 50 -3.97 -6.89 -3.72
N ALA A 51 -3.59 -5.75 -3.12
CA ALA A 51 -3.01 -5.71 -1.78
C ALA A 51 -4.02 -6.17 -0.71
N ARG A 52 -5.29 -5.74 -0.78
CA ARG A 52 -6.36 -6.18 0.14
C ARG A 52 -6.66 -7.67 -0.01
N THR A 53 -6.75 -8.17 -1.23
CA THR A 53 -6.92 -9.61 -1.49
C THR A 53 -5.77 -10.40 -0.89
N ALA A 54 -4.52 -9.98 -1.13
CA ALA A 54 -3.36 -10.67 -0.56
C ALA A 54 -3.34 -10.66 0.98
N MET A 55 -3.80 -9.57 1.61
CA MET A 55 -3.96 -9.52 3.07
C MET A 55 -5.10 -10.42 3.56
N ALA A 56 -6.23 -10.48 2.85
CA ALA A 56 -7.36 -11.34 3.19
C ALA A 56 -7.00 -12.83 3.08
N GLU A 57 -6.26 -13.21 2.04
CA GLU A 57 -5.70 -14.56 1.91
C GLU A 57 -4.68 -14.85 3.01
N TYR A 58 -3.77 -13.92 3.33
CA TYR A 58 -2.85 -14.08 4.46
C TYR A 58 -3.58 -14.23 5.81
N VAL A 59 -4.70 -13.53 6.04
CA VAL A 59 -5.49 -13.69 7.27
C VAL A 59 -6.26 -15.02 7.28
N LYS A 60 -6.73 -15.50 6.12
CA LYS A 60 -7.37 -16.81 6.01
C LYS A 60 -6.40 -17.97 6.18
N GLU A 61 -5.19 -17.86 5.62
CA GLU A 61 -4.17 -18.90 5.62
C GLU A 61 -3.28 -18.84 6.88
N GLY A 62 -3.11 -17.65 7.45
CA GLY A 62 -2.30 -17.31 8.63
C GLY A 62 -3.10 -16.90 9.87
N GLY A 63 -4.42 -17.17 9.91
CA GLY A 63 -5.22 -17.13 11.13
C GLY A 63 -4.77 -18.13 12.21
N GLY A 64 -3.74 -18.92 11.93
CA GLY A 64 -2.91 -19.60 12.91
C GLY A 64 -1.75 -18.71 13.36
N SER A 65 -1.91 -18.16 14.56
CA SER A 65 -0.83 -17.79 15.48
C SER A 65 -0.10 -16.47 15.23
N ARG A 66 -0.78 -15.37 15.58
CA ARG A 66 -0.13 -14.23 16.25
C ARG A 66 0.83 -14.70 17.37
N ASP A 67 0.47 -15.78 18.05
CA ASP A 67 1.28 -16.51 19.03
C ASP A 67 2.66 -16.94 18.51
N THR A 68 2.76 -17.46 17.28
CA THR A 68 4.03 -17.94 16.71
C THR A 68 4.88 -16.78 16.19
N THR A 69 4.25 -15.66 15.82
CA THR A 69 4.99 -14.43 15.44
C THR A 69 5.58 -13.77 16.68
N GLU A 70 4.82 -13.65 17.78
CA GLU A 70 5.34 -13.17 19.05
C GLU A 70 6.40 -14.12 19.63
N GLU A 71 6.23 -15.44 19.51
CA GLU A 71 7.24 -16.41 19.97
C GLU A 71 8.55 -16.28 19.18
N ASN A 72 8.50 -16.11 17.85
CA ASN A 72 9.70 -15.89 17.03
C ASN A 72 10.37 -14.54 17.35
N VAL A 73 9.60 -13.48 17.60
CA VAL A 73 10.14 -12.19 18.05
C VAL A 73 10.77 -12.31 19.44
N ARG A 74 10.11 -13.01 20.37
CA ARG A 74 10.64 -13.23 21.73
C ARG A 74 11.88 -14.12 21.75
N ARG A 75 12.00 -15.06 20.80
CA ARG A 75 13.17 -15.93 20.65
C ARG A 75 14.32 -15.15 19.99
N ALA A 76 14.06 -14.34 18.97
CA ALA A 76 15.06 -13.44 18.38
C ALA A 76 15.63 -12.44 19.40
N VAL A 77 14.76 -11.87 20.26
CA VAL A 77 15.16 -10.95 21.34
C VAL A 77 15.94 -11.65 22.48
N GLN A 78 15.81 -12.97 22.64
CA GLN A 78 16.61 -13.75 23.58
C GLN A 78 17.97 -14.17 23.00
N ASP A 79 18.06 -14.42 21.70
CA ASP A 79 19.31 -14.73 21.00
C ASP A 79 20.23 -13.50 20.82
N GLU A 80 19.68 -12.28 20.81
CA GLU A 80 20.46 -11.02 20.77
C GLU A 80 21.00 -10.57 22.14
N GLN A 81 20.84 -11.38 23.20
CA GLN A 81 21.54 -11.20 24.47
C GLN A 81 22.40 -12.42 24.85
N PRO A 82 23.58 -12.62 24.25
CA PRO A 82 24.67 -13.29 24.93
C PRO A 82 25.28 -12.31 25.94
N GLY A 83 25.20 -12.66 27.23
CA GLY A 83 25.68 -11.82 28.32
C GLY A 83 27.19 -11.55 28.29
N ALA A 84 27.54 -10.34 28.73
CA ALA A 84 28.59 -10.00 29.70
C ALA A 84 28.73 -8.46 29.76
#